data_AF-A0A3N5Q7L6-F1
#
_entry.id   AF-A0A3N5Q7L6-F1
#
_cell.length_a   1.000
_cell.length_b   1.000
_cell.length_c   1.000
_cell.angle_alpha   90.00
_cell.angle_beta   90.00
_cell.angle_gamma   90.00
#
_symmetry.space_group_name_H-M   'P 1'
#
loop_
_entity.id
_entity.type
_entity.pdbx_description
1 polymer ?
#
loop_
_entity_poly.entity_id
_entity_poly.type
_entity_poly.pdbx_seq_one_letter_code
_entity_poly.pdbx_strand_id
1 'polypeptide(L)'
;MFEIGKKGAPDAGSRLESSPARTESSPPRSSAPSSRDAAVIGPSIHIDGDVRGEEDLLIEGEVSGTVNLKNNSLTIGPNGKVHADVYAHSIYVDGLCEGDLFGSERVNVRKSATVRGNITSPRVSLEDGAKF
;
A
#
# COMPACT_ATOMS: atom_id res chain seq x y z
N MET A 1 -17.23 -84.03 -9.17
CA MET A 1 -16.35 -82.97 -8.65
C MET A 1 -17.20 -81.77 -8.34
N PHE A 2 -17.39 -81.43 -7.07
CA PHE A 2 -17.88 -80.13 -6.64
C PHE A 2 -17.11 -79.78 -5.37
N GLU A 3 -16.32 -78.71 -5.46
CA GLU A 3 -15.36 -78.28 -4.46
C GLU A 3 -15.91 -77.06 -3.71
N ILE A 4 -15.68 -77.06 -2.40
CA ILE A 4 -16.15 -76.11 -1.40
C ILE A 4 -15.28 -74.84 -1.37
N GLY A 5 -15.90 -73.66 -1.21
CA GLY A 5 -15.18 -72.39 -1.14
C GLY A 5 -15.86 -71.31 -0.29
N LYS A 6 -15.40 -71.22 0.97
CA LYS A 6 -15.21 -70.02 1.81
C LYS A 6 -16.39 -69.05 2.11
N LYS A 7 -16.95 -69.24 3.31
CA LYS A 7 -16.84 -68.38 4.52
C LYS A 7 -16.86 -66.84 4.34
N GLY A 8 -17.91 -66.21 4.89
CA GLY A 8 -17.79 -64.98 5.69
C GLY A 8 -18.74 -63.83 5.37
N ALA A 9 -19.90 -63.78 6.02
CA ALA A 9 -20.61 -62.53 6.35
C ALA A 9 -21.63 -62.80 7.47
N PRO A 10 -21.53 -62.06 8.59
CA PRO A 10 -22.68 -61.26 9.05
C PRO A 10 -22.17 -59.85 9.45
N ASP A 11 -22.92 -58.75 9.37
CA ASP A 11 -24.16 -58.49 10.07
C ASP A 11 -24.82 -57.18 9.58
N ALA A 12 -26.15 -57.14 9.73
CA ALA A 12 -27.00 -56.02 10.14
C ALA A 12 -26.79 -54.59 9.58
N GLY A 13 -27.70 -54.18 8.70
CA GLY A 13 -28.87 -53.38 9.10
C GLY A 13 -28.70 -51.93 9.60
N SER A 14 -29.44 -51.04 8.94
CA SER A 14 -29.87 -49.69 9.38
C SER A 14 -28.80 -48.59 9.35
N ARG A 15 -29.03 -47.33 8.95
CA ARG A 15 -30.24 -46.55 8.73
C ARG A 15 -29.80 -45.28 7.98
N LEU A 16 -30.66 -44.79 7.09
CA LEU A 16 -30.55 -43.47 6.44
C LEU A 16 -30.53 -42.38 7.52
N GLU A 17 -29.44 -41.62 7.64
CA GLU A 17 -29.47 -40.32 8.32
C GLU A 17 -28.69 -39.29 7.49
N SER A 18 -29.46 -38.30 7.06
CA SER A 18 -29.18 -37.22 6.13
C SER A 18 -28.30 -36.14 6.74
N SER A 19 -27.24 -35.73 6.02
CA SER A 19 -26.87 -34.32 5.72
C SER A 19 -25.41 -34.21 5.26
N PRO A 20 -25.13 -33.87 3.99
CA PRO A 20 -23.82 -33.33 3.63
C PRO A 20 -23.83 -31.79 3.66
N ALA A 21 -22.89 -31.27 4.44
CA ALA A 21 -22.12 -30.05 4.21
C ALA A 21 -22.88 -28.73 3.96
N ARG A 22 -22.98 -27.96 5.05
CA ARG A 22 -23.11 -26.51 5.04
C ARG A 22 -22.06 -25.90 4.10
N THR A 23 -22.52 -25.25 3.03
CA THR A 23 -21.71 -24.36 2.20
C THR A 23 -21.30 -23.16 3.05
N GLU A 24 -20.09 -23.20 3.64
CA GLU A 24 -19.44 -22.00 4.15
C GLU A 24 -18.76 -21.29 2.98
N SER A 25 -19.52 -20.41 2.33
CA SER A 25 -19.01 -19.39 1.43
C SER A 25 -18.13 -18.42 2.24
N SER A 26 -16.83 -18.66 2.25
CA SER A 26 -15.85 -17.69 2.71
C SER A 26 -15.85 -16.48 1.77
N PRO A 27 -15.86 -15.24 2.29
CA PRO A 27 -15.78 -14.05 1.45
C PRO A 27 -14.43 -14.04 0.70
N PRO A 28 -14.38 -13.49 -0.53
CA PRO A 28 -13.11 -13.33 -1.22
C PRO A 28 -12.22 -12.45 -0.34
N ARG A 29 -11.13 -13.01 0.18
CA ARG A 29 -10.08 -12.23 0.83
C ARG A 29 -9.69 -11.16 -0.17
N SER A 30 -9.86 -9.90 0.24
CA SER A 30 -9.54 -8.74 -0.57
C SER A 30 -8.21 -8.98 -1.26
N SER A 31 -8.21 -8.93 -2.59
CA SER A 31 -7.00 -8.70 -3.36
C SER A 31 -6.43 -7.38 -2.85
N ALA A 32 -5.54 -7.46 -1.86
CA ALA A 32 -4.68 -6.35 -1.50
C ALA A 32 -4.03 -5.93 -2.83
N PRO A 33 -4.13 -4.66 -3.23
CA PRO A 33 -3.47 -4.22 -4.44
C PRO A 33 -2.01 -4.64 -4.28
N SER A 34 -1.52 -5.42 -5.25
CA SER A 34 -0.10 -5.73 -5.37
C SER A 34 0.63 -4.40 -5.22
N SER A 35 1.34 -4.23 -4.10
CA SER A 35 2.26 -3.13 -3.92
C SER A 35 3.13 -3.14 -5.16
N ARG A 36 2.90 -2.16 -6.05
CA ARG A 36 3.81 -1.90 -7.15
C ARG A 36 5.17 -1.68 -6.47
N ASP A 37 6.22 -2.25 -7.05
CA ASP A 37 7.60 -2.01 -6.65
C ASP A 37 7.75 -0.50 -6.50
N ALA A 38 7.72 -0.03 -5.26
CA ALA A 38 7.82 1.37 -4.92
C ALA A 38 9.10 1.46 -4.09
N ALA A 39 10.05 2.23 -4.58
CA ALA A 39 11.29 2.50 -3.87
C ALA A 39 10.97 3.10 -2.50
N VAL A 40 11.46 2.46 -1.44
CA VAL A 40 11.30 2.93 -0.07
C VAL A 40 12.62 3.48 0.45
N ILE A 41 12.62 4.75 0.83
CA ILE A 41 13.69 5.38 1.59
C ILE A 41 13.37 5.17 3.06
N GLY A 42 14.10 4.23 3.67
CA GLY A 42 13.91 3.88 5.07
C GLY A 42 14.21 5.04 6.04
N PRO A 43 13.72 4.96 7.29
CA PRO A 43 13.80 6.03 8.28
C PRO A 43 15.23 6.42 8.72
N SER A 44 16.21 5.53 8.55
CA SER A 44 17.62 5.79 8.89
C SER A 44 18.43 6.32 7.70
N ILE A 45 17.80 6.52 6.54
CA ILE A 45 18.46 6.99 5.33
C ILE A 45 18.35 8.52 5.27
N HIS A 46 19.48 9.16 5.04
CA HIS A 46 19.56 10.59 4.72
C HIS A 46 20.10 10.75 3.31
N ILE A 47 19.38 11.50 2.48
CA ILE A 47 19.78 11.81 1.11
C ILE A 47 20.02 13.30 0.99
N ASP A 48 21.18 13.68 0.45
CA ASP A 48 21.52 15.06 0.13
C ASP A 48 21.86 15.16 -1.36
N GLY A 49 21.11 15.99 -2.10
CA GLY A 49 21.29 16.22 -3.53
C GLY A 49 20.05 15.98 -4.39
N ASP A 50 20.25 15.48 -5.61
CA ASP A 50 19.19 15.23 -6.59
C ASP A 50 18.70 13.77 -6.55
N VAL A 51 17.41 13.56 -6.30
CA VAL A 51 16.73 12.27 -6.39
C VAL A 51 15.88 12.23 -7.64
N ARG A 52 16.09 11.23 -8.50
CA ARG A 52 15.32 11.03 -9.73
C ARG A 52 14.87 9.59 -9.80
N GLY A 53 13.60 9.37 -10.15
CA GLY A 53 13.02 8.03 -10.22
C GLY A 53 11.97 7.92 -11.31
N GLU A 54 11.89 6.72 -11.88
CA GLU A 54 10.89 6.34 -12.88
C GLU A 54 9.81 5.42 -12.30
N GLU A 55 9.77 5.31 -10.97
CA GLU A 55 8.79 4.54 -10.19
C GLU A 55 8.17 5.39 -9.07
N ASP A 56 7.19 4.81 -8.37
CA ASP A 56 6.60 5.40 -7.17
C ASP A 56 7.62 5.38 -6.01
N LEU A 57 7.69 6.45 -5.22
CA LEU A 57 8.67 6.60 -4.15
C LEU A 57 7.98 6.83 -2.81
N LEU A 58 8.42 6.13 -1.76
CA LEU A 58 8.01 6.31 -0.38
C LEU A 58 9.19 6.82 0.45
N ILE A 59 9.04 7.97 1.09
CA ILE A 59 10.04 8.58 1.96
C ILE A 59 9.63 8.43 3.42
N GLU A 60 10.34 7.59 4.16
CA GLU A 60 10.22 7.51 5.63
C GLU A 60 11.42 8.12 6.36
N GLY A 61 12.51 8.44 5.64
CA GLY A 61 13.73 9.07 6.15
C GLY A 61 13.81 10.58 5.87
N GLU A 62 15.03 11.09 5.71
CA GLU A 62 15.30 12.51 5.49
C GLU A 62 15.87 12.74 4.08
N VAL A 63 15.33 13.72 3.36
CA VAL A 63 15.75 14.05 2.00
C VAL A 63 15.93 15.56 1.88
N SER A 64 17.12 15.98 1.49
CA SER A 64 17.50 17.38 1.26
C SER A 64 17.95 17.57 -0.19
N GLY A 65 17.51 18.66 -0.83
CA GLY A 65 17.89 18.98 -2.22
C GLY A 65 16.70 19.03 -3.19
N THR A 66 16.67 18.16 -4.20
CA THR A 66 15.61 18.16 -5.23
C THR A 66 15.10 16.76 -5.51
N VAL A 67 13.78 16.57 -5.58
CA VAL A 67 13.14 15.27 -5.92
C VAL A 67 12.36 15.41 -7.22
N ASN A 68 12.72 14.63 -8.24
CA ASN A 68 12.05 14.62 -9.54
C ASN A 68 11.44 13.24 -9.87
N LEU A 69 10.12 13.20 -9.81
CA LEU A 69 9.25 12.05 -10.10
C LEU A 69 8.11 12.48 -11.04
N LYS A 70 8.44 13.17 -12.14
CA LYS A 70 7.48 13.87 -13.02
C LYS A 70 6.26 13.04 -13.43
N ASN A 71 6.43 11.73 -13.60
CA ASN A 71 5.38 10.81 -14.07
C ASN A 71 4.85 9.88 -12.97
N ASN A 72 5.37 9.97 -11.75
CA ASN A 72 5.10 9.00 -10.68
C ASN A 72 4.58 9.66 -9.41
N SER A 73 4.19 8.82 -8.46
CA SER A 73 3.67 9.27 -7.19
C SER A 73 4.79 9.36 -6.14
N LEU A 74 4.80 10.46 -5.40
CA LEU A 74 5.61 10.59 -4.20
C LEU A 74 4.72 10.42 -2.97
N THR A 75 5.14 9.58 -2.03
CA THR A 75 4.52 9.47 -0.72
C THR A 75 5.56 9.82 0.35
N ILE A 76 5.25 10.81 1.18
CA ILE A 76 6.04 11.16 2.37
C ILE A 76 5.34 10.49 3.55
N GLY A 77 5.98 9.48 4.12
CA GLY A 77 5.48 8.77 5.30
C GLY A 77 5.49 9.64 6.56
N PRO A 78 4.92 9.15 7.67
CA PRO A 78 4.77 9.91 8.91
C PRO A 78 6.10 10.34 9.54
N ASN A 79 7.15 9.53 9.37
CA ASN A 79 8.51 9.85 9.84
C ASN A 79 9.35 10.60 8.78
N GLY A 80 8.81 10.75 7.57
CA GLY A 80 9.49 11.38 6.45
C GLY A 80 9.68 12.87 6.69
N LYS A 81 10.91 13.34 6.47
CA LYS A 81 11.28 14.75 6.50
C LYS A 81 11.86 15.13 5.15
N VAL A 82 11.19 16.03 4.45
CA VAL A 82 11.62 16.46 3.12
C VAL A 82 11.96 17.93 3.19
N HIS A 83 13.24 18.26 2.98
CA HIS A 83 13.77 19.62 2.90
C HIS A 83 14.23 19.88 1.46
N ALA A 84 13.30 19.83 0.52
CA ALA A 84 13.62 19.76 -0.91
C ALA A 84 12.51 20.30 -1.79
N ASP A 85 12.89 20.69 -3.02
CA ASP A 85 11.96 20.98 -4.09
C ASP A 85 11.44 19.68 -4.71
N VAL A 86 10.14 19.46 -4.60
CA VAL A 86 9.50 18.20 -5.01
C VAL A 86 8.70 18.41 -6.29
N TYR A 87 9.01 17.63 -7.31
CA TYR A 87 8.28 17.60 -8.58
C TYR A 87 7.72 16.21 -8.82
N ALA A 88 6.40 16.02 -8.70
CA ALA A 88 5.78 14.73 -8.96
C ALA A 88 4.43 14.84 -9.67
N HIS A 89 3.90 13.71 -10.13
CA HIS A 89 2.56 13.66 -10.71
C HIS A 89 1.48 13.74 -9.62
N SER A 90 1.56 12.84 -8.64
CA SER A 90 0.74 12.82 -7.43
C SER A 90 1.64 12.89 -6.19
N ILE A 91 1.31 13.74 -5.24
CA ILE A 91 2.06 13.83 -3.97
C ILE A 91 1.13 13.53 -2.81
N TYR A 92 1.55 12.64 -1.92
CA TYR A 92 0.88 12.32 -0.67
C TYR A 92 1.80 12.70 0.48
N VAL A 93 1.36 13.58 1.36
CA VAL A 93 2.15 14.02 2.51
C VAL A 93 1.49 13.53 3.78
N ASP A 94 2.19 12.72 4.58
CA ASP A 94 1.77 12.27 5.91
C ASP A 94 2.69 12.82 7.03
N GLY A 95 3.93 13.20 6.69
CA GLY A 95 4.95 13.71 7.60
C GLY A 95 5.27 15.21 7.46
N LEU A 96 6.55 15.56 7.60
CA LEU A 96 7.05 16.95 7.51
C LEU A 96 7.62 17.23 6.12
N CYS A 97 7.17 18.31 5.49
CA CYS A 97 7.71 18.80 4.24
C CYS A 97 8.03 20.29 4.36
N GLU A 98 9.29 20.67 4.21
CA GLU A 98 9.77 22.05 4.17
C GLU A 98 10.38 22.31 2.77
N GLY A 99 9.70 23.08 1.92
CA GLY A 99 10.11 23.31 0.53
C GLY A 99 8.92 23.49 -0.40
N ASP A 100 9.20 23.60 -1.70
CA ASP A 100 8.17 23.80 -2.70
C ASP A 100 7.69 22.45 -3.29
N LEU A 101 6.36 22.27 -3.29
CA LEU A 101 5.68 21.05 -3.75
C LEU A 101 4.98 21.32 -5.08
N PHE A 102 5.48 20.71 -6.15
CA PHE A 102 4.94 20.81 -7.50
C PHE A 102 4.26 19.49 -7.89
N GLY A 103 2.94 19.45 -7.73
CA GLY A 103 2.10 18.33 -8.15
C GLY A 103 1.46 18.60 -9.51
N SER A 104 1.74 17.77 -10.51
CA SER A 104 1.19 17.96 -11.86
C SER A 104 -0.29 17.61 -11.98
N GLU A 105 -0.78 16.69 -11.14
CA GLU A 105 -2.19 16.30 -11.09
C GLU A 105 -2.83 16.62 -9.74
N ARG A 106 -2.23 16.15 -8.64
CA ARG A 106 -2.80 16.34 -7.31
C ARG A 106 -1.78 16.33 -6.19
N VAL A 107 -2.06 17.10 -5.15
CA VAL A 107 -1.39 17.02 -3.85
C VAL A 107 -2.41 16.69 -2.79
N ASN A 108 -2.12 15.65 -2.01
CA ASN A 108 -2.94 15.23 -0.88
C ASN A 108 -2.14 15.40 0.41
N VAL A 109 -2.61 16.32 1.26
CA VAL A 109 -2.02 16.58 2.57
C VAL A 109 -2.87 15.88 3.60
N ARG A 110 -2.31 14.87 4.27
CA ARG A 110 -3.00 14.08 5.29
C ARG A 110 -3.08 14.81 6.62
N LYS A 111 -3.92 14.29 7.52
CA LYS A 111 -4.23 14.90 8.82
C LYS A 111 -3.01 15.16 9.72
N SER A 112 -1.96 14.34 9.60
CA SER A 112 -0.75 14.46 10.43
C SER A 112 0.34 15.30 9.76
N ALA A 113 0.13 15.70 8.51
CA ALA A 113 1.16 16.34 7.72
C ALA A 113 1.36 17.80 8.11
N THR A 114 2.63 18.21 8.10
CA THR A 114 3.04 19.61 8.23
C THR A 114 3.80 20.01 6.98
N VAL A 115 3.25 20.93 6.21
CA VAL A 115 3.89 21.50 5.04
C VAL A 115 4.34 22.92 5.37
N ARG A 116 5.54 23.31 4.93
CA ARG A 116 6.06 24.67 5.05
C ARG A 116 6.72 25.05 3.73
N GLY A 117 6.04 25.87 2.95
CA GLY A 117 6.50 26.29 1.63
C GLY A 117 5.32 26.48 0.68
N ASN A 118 5.57 26.51 -0.62
CA ASN A 118 4.51 26.71 -1.60
C ASN A 118 4.01 25.37 -2.15
N ILE A 119 2.69 25.21 -2.25
CA ILE A 119 2.07 24.05 -2.92
C ILE A 119 1.50 24.52 -4.24
N THR A 120 2.03 24.02 -5.35
CA THR A 120 1.56 24.30 -6.70
C THR A 120 0.96 23.03 -7.30
N SER A 121 -0.36 23.01 -7.52
CA SER A 121 -1.04 21.86 -8.14
C SER A 121 -2.42 22.26 -8.68
N PRO A 122 -2.94 21.57 -9.71
CA PRO A 122 -4.29 21.83 -10.20
C PRO A 122 -5.37 21.33 -9.23
N ARG A 123 -5.06 20.31 -8.41
CA ARG A 123 -5.96 19.80 -7.38
C ARG A 123 -5.21 19.63 -6.07
N VAL A 124 -5.72 20.22 -5.00
CA VAL A 124 -5.18 20.03 -3.65
C VAL A 124 -6.30 19.48 -2.77
N SER A 125 -5.99 18.45 -2.00
CA SER A 125 -6.91 17.81 -1.06
C SER A 125 -6.28 17.77 0.31
N LEU A 126 -6.90 18.44 1.29
CA LEU A 126 -6.42 18.51 2.66
C LEU A 126 -7.36 17.70 3.55
N GLU A 127 -6.78 16.83 4.37
CA GLU A 127 -7.51 16.16 5.44
C GLU A 127 -7.56 17.03 6.71
N ASP A 128 -8.58 16.80 7.53
CA ASP A 128 -8.79 17.52 8.78
C ASP A 128 -7.62 17.26 9.75
N GLY A 129 -6.92 18.33 10.15
CA GLY A 129 -5.74 18.28 11.01
C GLY A 129 -4.42 18.69 10.34
N ALA A 130 -4.39 18.78 9.01
CA ALA A 130 -3.21 19.22 8.26
C ALA A 130 -2.76 20.63 8.65
N LYS A 131 -1.44 20.85 8.76
CA LYS A 131 -0.83 22.16 8.99
C LYS A 131 -0.04 22.58 7.74
N PHE A 132 -0.27 23.78 7.23
CA PHE A 132 0.38 24.30 6.02
C PHE A 132 0.49 25.82 6.04
#